data_AF-A0AAF0VWN1-F1
#
_entry.id   AF-A0AAF0VWN1-F1
#
_cell.length_a   1.000
_cell.length_b   1.000
_cell.length_c   1.000
_cell.angle_alpha   90.00
_cell.angle_beta   90.00
_cell.angle_gamma   90.00
#
_symmetry.space_group_name_H-M   'P 1'
#
loop_
_entity.id
_entity.type
_entity.pdbx_description
1 polymer ?
#
loop_
_entity_poly.entity_id
_entity_poly.type
_entity_poly.pdbx_seq_one_letter_code
_entity_poly.pdbx_strand_id
1 'polypeptide(L)'
;MSALLVTEYDRRKTLEARGGTVLTSCAAVLALIFGLTVLVTGKDPVFEDQLAVLVLFGALLFFVLSASIAIVVQTHLHKYDVVSCEYLKTLAESDEEWLQTADHAVRTEVSQKVRTLCSLRGGNNTKAKLVVAGLVVQMIAIALLAASLGLELYGRL
;
A
#
# COMPACT_ATOMS: atom_id res chain seq x y z
N MET A 1 -1.56 -26.64 -10.49
CA MET A 1 -2.32 -25.38 -10.71
C MET A 1 -2.73 -24.72 -9.39
N SER A 2 -3.27 -25.47 -8.41
CA SER A 2 -3.61 -24.96 -7.06
C SER A 2 -2.42 -24.31 -6.33
N ALA A 3 -1.22 -24.89 -6.43
CA ALA A 3 -0.02 -24.34 -5.81
C ALA A 3 0.33 -22.91 -6.30
N LEU A 4 0.16 -22.61 -7.59
CA LEU A 4 0.44 -21.29 -8.15
C LEU A 4 -0.54 -20.22 -7.63
N LEU A 5 -1.81 -20.59 -7.44
CA LEU A 5 -2.80 -19.69 -6.85
C LEU A 5 -2.45 -19.41 -5.38
N VAL A 6 -2.07 -20.43 -4.62
CA VAL A 6 -1.61 -20.28 -3.22
C VAL A 6 -0.40 -19.34 -3.16
N THR A 7 0.59 -19.51 -4.03
CA THR A 7 1.77 -18.63 -4.09
C THR A 7 1.41 -17.17 -4.39
N GLU A 8 0.46 -16.90 -5.30
CA GLU A 8 0.03 -15.53 -5.61
C GLU A 8 -0.80 -14.91 -4.47
N TYR A 9 -1.60 -15.72 -3.75
CA TYR A 9 -2.28 -15.28 -2.52
C TYR A 9 -1.28 -14.94 -1.40
N ASP A 10 -0.25 -15.76 -1.19
CA ASP A 10 0.80 -15.48 -0.21
C ASP A 10 1.60 -14.23 -0.57
N ARG A 11 1.87 -14.01 -1.87
CA ARG A 11 2.52 -12.78 -2.35
C ARG A 11 1.67 -11.55 -2.05
N ARG A 12 0.35 -11.64 -2.24
CA ARG A 12 -0.59 -10.57 -1.86
C ARG A 12 -0.60 -10.33 -0.35
N LYS A 13 -0.69 -11.39 0.47
CA LYS A 13 -0.66 -11.29 1.93
C LYS A 13 0.63 -10.62 2.41
N THR A 14 1.76 -10.95 1.78
CA THR A 14 3.06 -10.33 2.06
C THR A 14 3.06 -8.84 1.69
N LEU A 15 2.44 -8.45 0.56
CA LEU A 15 2.31 -7.04 0.17
C LEU A 15 1.38 -6.26 1.11
N GLU A 16 0.27 -6.86 1.55
CA GLU A 16 -0.65 -6.26 2.53
C GLU A 16 0.02 -6.11 3.90
N ALA A 17 0.78 -7.11 4.34
CA ALA A 17 1.58 -7.03 5.56
C ALA A 17 2.62 -5.91 5.49
N ARG A 18 3.34 -5.78 4.36
CA ARG A 18 4.31 -4.69 4.13
C ARG A 18 3.62 -3.33 4.14
N GLY A 19 2.45 -3.18 3.52
CA GLY A 19 1.66 -1.96 3.58
C GLY A 19 1.29 -1.57 5.02
N GLY A 20 0.89 -2.56 5.82
CA GLY A 20 0.65 -2.38 7.26
C GLY A 20 1.90 -1.94 8.02
N THR A 21 3.06 -2.55 7.75
CA THR A 21 4.33 -2.15 8.38
C THR A 21 4.71 -0.71 8.02
N VAL A 22 4.51 -0.30 6.76
CA VAL A 22 4.72 1.10 6.33
C VAL A 22 3.82 2.04 7.13
N LEU A 23 2.52 1.73 7.25
CA LEU A 23 1.59 2.54 8.02
C LEU A 23 1.98 2.65 9.51
N THR A 24 2.38 1.55 10.14
CA THR A 24 2.85 1.56 11.53
C THR A 24 4.14 2.37 11.69
N SER A 25 5.07 2.24 10.75
CA SER A 25 6.30 3.05 10.75
C SER A 25 5.99 4.54 10.59
N CYS A 26 4.98 4.88 9.78
CA CYS A 26 4.50 6.25 9.67
C CYS A 26 3.98 6.76 11.02
N ALA A 27 3.09 6.02 11.68
CA ALA A 27 2.56 6.43 12.98
C ALA A 27 3.66 6.61 14.04
N ALA A 28 4.66 5.71 14.07
CA ALA A 28 5.79 5.80 14.98
C ALA A 28 6.68 7.03 14.71
N VAL A 29 6.98 7.32 13.45
CA VAL A 29 7.76 8.51 13.08
C VAL A 29 6.97 9.79 13.39
N LEU A 30 5.65 9.81 13.15
CA LEU A 30 4.79 10.96 13.50
C LEU A 30 4.78 11.21 15.02
N ALA A 31 4.71 10.15 15.82
CA ALA A 31 4.81 10.24 17.27
C ALA A 31 6.19 10.75 17.73
N LEU A 32 7.27 10.28 17.10
CA LEU A 32 8.63 10.79 17.35
C LEU A 32 8.74 12.28 17.01
N ILE A 33 8.17 12.70 15.89
CA ILE A 33 8.15 14.11 15.47
C ILE A 33 7.45 14.96 16.52
N PHE A 34 6.22 14.59 16.91
CA PHE A 34 5.51 15.34 17.95
C PHE A 34 6.25 15.34 19.28
N GLY A 35 6.84 14.21 19.68
CA GLY A 35 7.66 14.13 20.89
C GLY A 35 8.87 15.04 20.86
N LEU A 36 9.62 15.05 19.75
CA LEU A 36 10.79 15.93 19.53
C LEU A 36 10.38 17.40 19.45
N THR A 37 9.30 17.72 18.74
CA THR A 37 8.78 19.09 18.69
C THR A 37 8.42 19.57 20.09
N VAL A 38 7.65 18.81 20.87
CA VAL A 38 7.33 19.18 22.26
C VAL A 38 8.59 19.33 23.11
N LEU A 39 9.58 18.46 22.93
CA LEU A 39 10.84 18.51 23.67
C LEU A 39 11.68 19.76 23.33
N VAL A 40 11.80 20.10 22.05
CA VAL A 40 12.60 21.24 21.55
C VAL A 40 11.90 22.57 21.78
N THR A 41 10.59 22.60 21.58
CA THR A 41 9.78 23.81 21.66
C THR A 41 9.49 24.23 23.11
N GLY A 42 9.58 23.33 24.10
CA GLY A 42 9.46 23.68 25.51
C GLY A 42 8.10 24.26 25.89
N LYS A 43 8.05 25.04 27.00
CA LYS A 43 6.80 25.61 27.55
C LYS A 43 6.26 26.80 26.73
N ASP A 44 7.13 27.50 26.00
CA ASP A 44 6.77 28.66 25.16
C ASP A 44 7.19 28.39 23.71
N PRO A 45 6.23 28.13 22.80
CA PRO A 45 6.53 27.72 21.45
C PRO A 45 6.93 28.90 20.56
N VAL A 46 8.17 29.34 20.71
CA VAL A 46 8.76 30.34 19.83
C VAL A 46 9.84 29.65 19.01
N PHE A 47 9.48 29.24 17.79
CA PHE A 47 10.48 28.97 16.76
C PHE A 47 11.09 30.31 16.37
N GLU A 48 12.40 30.50 16.57
CA GLU A 48 13.09 31.73 16.18
C GLU A 48 13.26 31.83 14.67
N ASP A 49 13.38 30.68 13.97
CA ASP A 49 13.60 30.65 12.53
C ASP A 49 12.33 30.26 11.75
N GLN A 50 11.80 31.21 10.98
CA GLN A 50 10.62 31.01 10.12
C GLN A 50 10.88 29.95 9.03
N LEU A 51 12.13 29.75 8.61
CA LEU A 51 12.48 28.73 7.62
C LEU A 51 12.33 27.32 8.18
N ALA A 52 12.69 27.10 9.45
CA ALA A 52 12.52 25.81 10.12
C ALA A 52 11.04 25.42 10.20
N VAL A 53 10.15 26.37 10.49
CA VAL A 53 8.69 26.13 10.53
C VAL A 53 8.14 25.75 9.15
N LEU A 54 8.62 26.39 8.09
CA LEU A 54 8.17 26.14 6.72
C LEU A 54 8.62 24.75 6.23
N VAL A 55 9.86 24.36 6.55
CA VAL A 55 10.40 23.02 6.25
C VAL A 55 9.66 21.94 7.04
N LEU A 56 9.33 22.20 8.32
CA LEU A 56 8.54 21.29 9.15
C LEU A 56 7.13 21.06 8.58
N PHE A 57 6.45 22.13 8.16
CA PHE A 57 5.13 22.02 7.50
C PHE A 57 5.22 21.23 6.19
N GLY A 58 6.28 21.44 5.41
CA GLY A 58 6.57 20.64 4.23
C GLY A 58 6.72 19.16 4.55
N ALA A 59 7.54 18.82 5.55
CA ALA A 59 7.74 17.44 5.99
C ALA A 59 6.41 16.78 6.42
N LEU A 60 5.57 17.50 7.17
CA LEU A 60 4.25 17.03 7.60
C LEU A 60 3.33 16.74 6.40
N LEU A 61 3.31 17.62 5.41
CA LEU A 61 2.48 17.46 4.21
C LEU A 61 2.91 16.22 3.41
N PHE A 62 4.21 16.03 3.21
CA PHE A 62 4.75 14.81 2.58
C PHE A 62 4.42 13.55 3.38
N PHE A 63 4.38 13.65 4.71
CA PHE A 63 4.00 12.55 5.58
C PHE A 63 2.53 12.14 5.41
N VAL A 64 1.63 13.13 5.38
CA VAL A 64 0.20 12.92 5.13
C VAL A 64 -0.01 12.31 3.74
N LEU A 65 0.72 12.78 2.72
CA LEU A 65 0.67 12.21 1.38
C LEU A 65 1.10 10.73 1.39
N SER A 66 2.22 10.37 2.02
CA SER A 66 2.65 8.97 2.15
C SER A 66 1.61 8.11 2.89
N ALA A 67 1.07 8.59 4.00
CA ALA A 67 0.04 7.90 4.76
C ALA A 67 -1.24 7.68 3.92
N SER A 68 -1.65 8.68 3.15
CA SER A 68 -2.81 8.57 2.26
C SER A 68 -2.60 7.50 1.18
N ILE A 69 -1.40 7.42 0.59
CA ILE A 69 -1.04 6.39 -0.39
C ILE A 69 -1.07 5.01 0.27
N ALA A 70 -0.53 4.87 1.49
CA ALA A 70 -0.56 3.62 2.24
C ALA A 70 -2.01 3.16 2.53
N ILE A 71 -2.88 4.09 2.96
CA ILE A 71 -4.30 3.82 3.19
C ILE A 71 -4.97 3.41 1.88
N VAL A 72 -4.69 4.09 0.77
CA VAL A 72 -5.21 3.71 -0.56
C VAL A 72 -4.74 2.31 -0.93
N VAL A 73 -3.47 1.94 -0.76
CA VAL A 73 -3.00 0.57 -1.04
C VAL A 73 -3.73 -0.48 -0.21
N GLN A 74 -4.02 -0.16 1.05
CA GLN A 74 -4.67 -1.06 1.99
C GLN A 74 -6.18 -1.18 1.71
N THR A 75 -6.83 -0.09 1.31
CA THR A 75 -8.26 -0.03 1.00
C THR A 75 -8.61 -0.44 -0.43
N HIS A 76 -7.69 -0.28 -1.40
CA HIS A 76 -7.88 -0.76 -2.77
C HIS A 76 -7.77 -2.29 -2.81
N LEU A 77 -8.83 -2.95 -2.38
CA LEU A 77 -9.14 -4.35 -2.66
C LEU A 77 -9.50 -4.42 -4.15
N HIS A 78 -8.48 -4.55 -5.01
CA HIS A 78 -8.71 -4.76 -6.44
C HIS A 78 -9.65 -5.97 -6.61
N LYS A 79 -10.80 -5.75 -7.26
CA LYS A 79 -11.73 -6.81 -7.63
C LYS A 79 -10.97 -7.73 -8.58
N TYR A 80 -10.63 -8.92 -8.11
CA TYR A 80 -10.05 -9.95 -8.96
C TYR A 80 -11.21 -10.62 -9.70
N ASP A 81 -11.00 -10.89 -10.98
CA ASP A 81 -12.01 -11.50 -11.84
C ASP A 81 -12.05 -12.99 -11.48
N VAL A 82 -12.90 -13.32 -10.50
CA VAL A 82 -13.28 -14.70 -10.18
C VAL A 82 -14.40 -15.13 -11.12
N VAL A 83 -14.53 -16.44 -11.28
CA VAL A 83 -15.64 -17.06 -12.03
C VAL A 83 -16.95 -16.38 -11.62
N SER A 84 -17.66 -15.80 -12.59
CA SER A 84 -18.86 -15.02 -12.32
C SER A 84 -19.93 -15.92 -11.70
N CYS A 85 -20.71 -15.38 -10.75
CA CYS A 85 -21.84 -16.11 -10.18
C CYS A 85 -22.82 -16.59 -11.26
N GLU A 86 -22.93 -15.84 -12.35
CA GLU A 86 -23.73 -16.19 -13.52
C GLU A 86 -23.20 -17.45 -14.21
N TYR A 87 -21.87 -17.59 -14.37
CA TYR A 87 -21.28 -18.81 -14.93
C TYR A 87 -21.45 -20.03 -14.00
N LEU A 88 -21.31 -19.85 -12.68
CA LEU A 88 -21.57 -20.91 -11.71
C LEU A 88 -23.05 -21.33 -11.72
N LYS A 89 -23.95 -20.37 -11.93
CA LYS A 89 -25.39 -20.62 -12.00
C LYS A 89 -25.75 -21.37 -13.29
N THR A 90 -25.19 -20.99 -14.43
CA THR A 90 -25.36 -21.77 -15.67
C THR A 90 -24.76 -23.16 -15.57
N LEU A 91 -23.64 -23.34 -14.86
CA LEU A 91 -23.06 -24.67 -14.63
C LEU A 91 -23.92 -25.56 -13.71
N ALA A 92 -24.69 -24.95 -12.80
CA ALA A 92 -25.61 -25.66 -11.90
C ALA A 92 -26.99 -25.91 -12.52
N GLU A 93 -27.45 -25.04 -13.43
CA GLU A 93 -28.79 -25.07 -14.02
C GLU A 93 -28.85 -25.71 -15.42
N SER A 94 -27.74 -25.77 -16.15
CA SER A 94 -27.69 -26.30 -17.52
C SER A 94 -26.89 -27.60 -17.63
N ASP A 95 -27.54 -28.67 -18.11
CA ASP A 95 -26.91 -29.94 -18.45
C ASP A 95 -26.01 -29.85 -19.70
N GLU A 96 -26.11 -28.77 -20.49
CA GLU A 96 -25.31 -28.61 -21.72
C GLU A 96 -23.80 -28.57 -21.45
N GLU A 97 -23.38 -27.98 -20.33
CA GLU A 97 -21.97 -27.94 -19.92
C GLU A 97 -21.50 -29.32 -19.41
N TRP A 98 -22.40 -30.12 -18.83
CA TRP A 98 -22.10 -31.49 -18.35
C TRP A 98 -22.01 -32.51 -19.48
N LEU A 99 -22.62 -32.23 -20.62
CA LEU A 99 -22.57 -33.05 -21.84
C LEU A 99 -21.30 -32.81 -22.68
N GLN A 100 -20.49 -31.82 -22.34
CA GLN A 100 -19.27 -31.51 -23.09
C GLN A 100 -18.14 -32.51 -22.80
N THR A 101 -17.33 -32.77 -23.82
CA THR A 101 -16.14 -33.62 -23.72
C THR A 101 -15.16 -33.12 -22.66
N ALA A 102 -14.50 -34.06 -21.98
CA ALA A 102 -13.50 -33.77 -20.94
C ALA A 102 -12.42 -32.76 -21.39
N ASP A 103 -12.00 -32.81 -22.66
CA ASP A 103 -11.02 -31.87 -23.21
C ASP A 103 -11.51 -30.41 -23.22
N HIS A 104 -12.82 -30.19 -23.44
CA HIS A 104 -13.41 -28.86 -23.40
C HIS A 104 -13.49 -28.33 -21.97
N ALA A 105 -13.89 -29.19 -21.02
CA ALA A 105 -13.91 -28.84 -19.60
C ALA A 105 -12.52 -28.45 -19.08
N VAL A 106 -11.48 -29.22 -19.43
CA VAL A 106 -10.09 -28.90 -19.06
C VAL A 106 -9.66 -27.56 -19.65
N ARG A 107 -9.99 -27.28 -20.91
CA ARG A 107 -9.62 -26.03 -21.57
C ARG A 107 -10.30 -24.82 -20.93
N THR A 108 -11.57 -24.93 -20.57
CA THR A 108 -12.34 -23.87 -19.89
C THR A 108 -11.82 -23.63 -18.47
N GLU A 109 -11.54 -24.69 -17.72
CA GLU A 109 -10.96 -24.61 -16.38
C GLU A 109 -9.59 -23.91 -16.41
N VAL A 110 -8.72 -24.30 -17.35
CA VAL A 110 -7.40 -23.69 -17.52
C VAL A 110 -7.53 -22.22 -17.91
N SER A 111 -8.43 -21.90 -18.85
CA SER A 111 -8.67 -20.52 -19.31
C SER A 111 -9.13 -19.60 -18.17
N GLN A 112 -10.09 -20.06 -17.35
CA GLN A 112 -10.56 -19.31 -16.19
C GLN A 112 -9.46 -19.09 -15.17
N LYS A 113 -8.68 -20.13 -14.85
CA LYS A 113 -7.54 -20.01 -13.92
C LYS A 113 -6.47 -19.05 -14.44
N VAL A 114 -6.18 -19.07 -15.75
CA VAL A 114 -5.23 -18.13 -16.37
C VAL A 114 -5.76 -16.70 -16.30
N ARG A 115 -7.04 -16.47 -16.58
CA ARG A 115 -7.66 -15.14 -16.50
C ARG A 115 -7.63 -14.58 -15.08
N THR A 116 -7.99 -15.39 -14.08
CA THR A 116 -7.88 -15.01 -12.67
C THR A 116 -6.42 -14.69 -12.30
N LEU A 117 -5.47 -15.54 -12.69
CA LEU A 117 -4.04 -15.32 -12.42
C LEU A 117 -3.51 -14.02 -13.05
N CYS A 118 -3.86 -13.74 -14.30
CA CYS A 118 -3.47 -12.50 -14.98
C CYS A 118 -4.07 -11.26 -14.31
N SER A 119 -5.35 -11.31 -13.92
CA SER A 119 -5.99 -10.21 -13.19
C SER A 119 -5.33 -9.97 -11.82
N LEU A 120 -4.98 -11.04 -11.09
CA LEU A 120 -4.28 -10.97 -9.80
C LEU A 120 -2.88 -10.35 -9.95
N ARG A 121 -2.14 -10.76 -10.98
CA ARG A 121 -0.80 -10.22 -11.27
C ARG A 121 -0.83 -8.74 -11.62
N GLY A 122 -1.79 -8.32 -12.45
CA GLY A 122 -2.00 -6.90 -12.77
C GLY A 122 -2.23 -6.07 -11.53
N GLY A 123 -3.18 -6.48 -10.68
CA GLY A 123 -3.48 -5.80 -9.41
C GLY A 123 -2.29 -5.77 -8.45
N ASN A 124 -1.58 -6.88 -8.29
CA ASN A 124 -0.41 -6.96 -7.42
C ASN A 124 0.74 -6.07 -7.92
N ASN A 125 0.94 -5.93 -9.23
CA ASN A 125 1.99 -5.08 -9.77
C ASN A 125 1.71 -3.59 -9.55
N THR A 126 0.46 -3.17 -9.71
CA THR A 126 0.03 -1.79 -9.40
C THR A 126 0.17 -1.48 -7.91
N LYS A 127 -0.23 -2.41 -7.03
CA LYS A 127 0.00 -2.28 -5.59
C LYS A 127 1.47 -2.16 -5.23
N ALA A 128 2.33 -3.00 -5.83
CA ALA A 128 3.76 -2.95 -5.58
C ALA A 128 4.35 -1.58 -5.95
N LYS A 129 3.97 -1.01 -7.10
CA LYS A 129 4.41 0.34 -7.51
C LYS A 129 3.95 1.42 -6.54
N LEU A 130 2.69 1.36 -6.07
CA LEU A 130 2.16 2.32 -5.09
C LEU A 130 2.88 2.23 -3.74
N VAL A 131 3.17 1.01 -3.25
CA VAL A 131 3.93 0.82 -2.00
C VAL A 131 5.34 1.41 -2.13
N VAL A 132 6.02 1.15 -3.24
CA VAL A 132 7.36 1.70 -3.50
C VAL A 132 7.30 3.23 -3.57
N ALA A 133 6.31 3.80 -4.26
CA ALA A 133 6.13 5.25 -4.31
C ALA A 133 5.89 5.86 -2.91
N GLY A 134 5.04 5.25 -2.09
CA GLY A 134 4.79 5.68 -0.71
C GLY A 134 6.04 5.64 0.17
N LEU A 135 6.85 4.59 0.04
CA LEU A 135 8.15 4.45 0.73
C LEU A 135 9.13 5.57 0.33
N VAL A 136 9.24 5.88 -0.97
CA VAL A 136 10.12 6.96 -1.45
C VAL A 136 9.67 8.31 -0.88
N VAL A 137 8.36 8.59 -0.90
CA VAL A 137 7.80 9.81 -0.31
C VAL A 137 8.08 9.89 1.19
N GLN A 138 7.98 8.77 1.91
CA GLN A 138 8.29 8.71 3.34
C GLN A 138 9.76 9.01 3.63
N MET A 139 10.68 8.46 2.83
CA MET A 139 12.12 8.74 2.97
C MET A 139 12.43 10.22 2.75
N ILE A 140 11.78 10.86 1.78
CA ILE A 140 11.89 12.30 1.53
C ILE A 140 11.37 13.08 2.75
N ALA A 141 10.21 12.72 3.29
CA ALA A 141 9.65 13.38 4.47
C ALA A 141 10.60 13.31 5.69
N ILE A 142 11.21 12.15 5.93
CA ILE A 142 12.19 11.95 7.02
C ILE A 142 13.43 12.83 6.80
N ALA A 143 13.93 12.92 5.57
CA ALA A 143 15.10 13.75 5.25
C ALA A 143 14.82 15.25 5.45
N LEU A 144 13.66 15.74 5.00
CA LEU A 144 13.24 17.13 5.23
C LEU A 144 13.09 17.42 6.73
N LEU A 145 12.54 16.49 7.49
CA LEU A 145 12.42 16.64 8.94
C LEU A 145 13.78 16.72 9.63
N ALA A 146 14.70 15.83 9.28
CA ALA A 146 16.06 15.84 9.82
C ALA A 146 16.77 17.18 9.50
N ALA A 147 16.59 17.70 8.28
CA ALA A 147 17.10 19.01 7.89
C ALA A 147 16.47 20.16 8.70
N SER A 148 15.15 20.13 8.92
CA SER A 148 14.44 21.11 9.73
C SER A 148 14.96 21.16 11.17
N LEU A 149 15.13 19.99 11.80
CA LEU A 149 15.66 19.89 13.16
C LEU A 149 17.13 20.32 13.23
N GLY A 150 17.92 19.97 12.20
CA GLY A 150 19.31 20.38 12.11
C GLY A 150 19.48 21.90 12.00
N LEU A 151 18.63 22.56 11.22
CA LEU A 151 18.61 24.02 11.10
C LEU A 151 18.23 24.69 12.42
N GLU A 152 17.17 24.21 13.09
CA GLU A 152 16.74 24.75 14.39
C GLU A 152 17.82 24.58 15.47
N LEU A 153 18.48 23.40 15.52
CA LEU A 153 19.57 23.15 16.47
C LEU A 153 20.80 24.01 16.18
N TYR A 154 21.14 24.21 14.92
CA TYR A 154 22.25 25.07 14.52
C TYR A 154 21.97 26.54 14.83
N GLY A 155 20.74 27.01 14.64
CA GLY A 155 20.33 28.38 14.95
C GLY A 155 20.35 28.70 16.45
N ARG A 156 20.25 27.69 17.32
CA ARG A 156 20.29 27.83 18.79
C ARG A 156 21.69 27.71 19.42
N LEU A 157 22.70 27.27 18.64
CA LEU A 157 24.10 27.10 19.06
C LEU A 157 24.90 28.39 18.85
#